data_AF-A0A2T4J9C6-F1
#
_entry.id   AF-A0A2T4J9C6-F1
#
_cell.length_a   1.000
_cell.length_b   1.000
_cell.length_c   1.000
_cell.angle_alpha   90.00
_cell.angle_beta   90.00
_cell.angle_gamma   90.00
#
_symmetry.space_group_name_H-M   'P 1'
#
loop_
_entity.id
_entity.type
_entity.pdbx_description
1 polymer ?
#
loop_
_entity_poly.entity_id
_entity_poly.type
_entity_poly.pdbx_seq_one_letter_code
_entity_poly.pdbx_strand_id
1 'polypeptide(L)'
;MGLSWRRILQLEPEALQDLADLTGADPDDFAAHSCMPTGAGGFQFRGRDLPRAFLDRSTLKLCPRCVQADIVDHRRTGGRAEWQIDLLNVCPVHGVLFQALTLPDYPRCPHDFAGRMAEGALLVQAGPQAWRFARYLSDRLLRPSHGETSAWLDALPIDVAARLCENAGILMLHGPAAQLKALDREARVQANATGFAICANGPEALRDAYDGIRHQSSSDRGGSTPTSASIPAGCNACRSRTVTVRSSITSGPSCWRATLSRRGRRCWGSPAPSSAGSLGPIWGAGTG
;
A
#
# COMPACT_ATOMS: atom_id res chain seq x y z
N MET A 1 -21.37 -32.63 6.02
CA MET A 1 -21.60 -31.18 5.95
C MET A 1 -20.75 -30.60 4.83
N GLY A 2 -21.34 -29.80 3.94
CA GLY A 2 -20.59 -29.13 2.87
C GLY A 2 -20.27 -27.70 3.29
N LEU A 3 -19.04 -27.44 3.70
CA LEU A 3 -18.61 -26.08 3.99
C LEU A 3 -18.64 -25.23 2.71
N SER A 4 -19.42 -24.16 2.72
CA SER A 4 -19.42 -23.21 1.61
C SER A 4 -18.29 -22.20 1.80
N TRP A 5 -17.25 -22.33 0.97
CA TRP A 5 -16.11 -21.41 0.97
C TRP A 5 -16.53 -19.94 0.86
N ARG A 6 -17.54 -19.66 0.03
CA ARG A 6 -18.08 -18.30 -0.13
C ARG A 6 -18.69 -17.78 1.18
N ARG A 7 -19.47 -18.59 1.89
CA ARG A 7 -20.13 -18.18 3.15
C ARG A 7 -19.10 -17.95 4.26
N ILE A 8 -18.05 -18.78 4.31
CA ILE A 8 -16.90 -18.58 5.22
C ILE A 8 -16.20 -17.25 4.92
N LEU A 9 -15.92 -16.95 3.65
CA LEU A 9 -15.29 -15.68 3.25
C LEU A 9 -16.15 -14.44 3.53
N GLN A 10 -17.48 -14.60 3.59
CA GLN A 10 -18.40 -13.54 4.01
C GLN A 10 -18.60 -13.49 5.53
N LEU A 11 -17.96 -14.39 6.29
CA LEU A 11 -18.10 -14.52 7.74
C LEU A 11 -19.57 -14.66 8.18
N GLU A 12 -20.34 -15.44 7.42
CA GLU A 12 -21.73 -15.73 7.78
C GLU A 12 -21.77 -16.56 9.07
N PRO A 13 -22.58 -16.19 10.09
CA PRO A 13 -22.55 -16.83 11.41
C PRO A 13 -22.71 -18.36 11.37
N GLU A 14 -23.64 -18.85 10.54
CA GLU A 14 -23.91 -20.28 10.40
C GLU A 14 -22.71 -21.04 9.81
N ALA A 15 -22.04 -20.45 8.81
CA ALA A 15 -20.87 -21.07 8.19
C ALA A 15 -19.62 -21.02 9.10
N LEU A 16 -19.51 -19.99 9.95
CA LEU A 16 -18.48 -19.94 10.98
C LEU A 16 -18.74 -20.94 12.10
N GLN A 17 -20.00 -21.15 12.48
CA GLN A 17 -20.37 -22.19 13.45
C GLN A 17 -20.05 -23.59 12.90
N ASP A 18 -20.42 -23.88 11.65
CA ASP A 18 -20.07 -25.16 11.01
C ASP A 18 -18.53 -25.38 10.99
N LEU A 19 -17.76 -24.31 10.74
CA LEU A 19 -16.30 -24.38 10.75
C LEU A 19 -15.74 -24.58 12.16
N ALA A 20 -16.31 -23.91 13.17
CA ALA A 20 -15.96 -24.07 14.57
C ALA A 20 -16.23 -25.49 15.05
N ASP A 21 -17.40 -26.06 14.74
CA ASP A 21 -17.76 -27.43 15.10
C ASP A 21 -16.78 -28.46 14.52
N LEU A 22 -16.25 -28.19 13.32
CA LEU A 22 -15.26 -29.07 12.66
C LEU A 22 -13.84 -28.90 13.18
N THR A 23 -13.47 -27.71 13.66
CA THR A 23 -12.08 -27.38 14.03
C THR A 23 -11.85 -27.32 15.53
N GLY A 24 -12.91 -27.24 16.33
CA GLY A 24 -12.87 -26.98 17.76
C GLY A 24 -12.43 -25.56 18.12
N ALA A 25 -12.36 -24.64 17.15
CA ALA A 25 -11.98 -23.25 17.38
C ALA A 25 -13.20 -22.39 17.76
N ASP A 26 -12.94 -21.26 18.42
CA ASP A 26 -13.98 -20.30 18.76
C ASP A 26 -14.44 -19.52 17.50
N PRO A 27 -15.75 -19.48 17.19
CA PRO A 27 -16.28 -18.62 16.13
C PRO A 27 -15.84 -17.15 16.23
N ASP A 28 -15.73 -16.62 17.45
CA ASP A 28 -15.37 -15.22 17.69
C ASP A 28 -13.90 -14.97 17.34
N ASP A 29 -13.02 -15.96 17.50
CA ASP A 29 -11.62 -15.88 17.08
C ASP A 29 -11.50 -15.74 15.55
N PHE A 30 -12.32 -16.47 14.78
CA PHE A 30 -12.33 -16.33 13.32
C PHE A 30 -12.71 -14.91 12.90
N ALA A 31 -13.79 -14.36 13.48
CA ALA A 31 -14.25 -13.01 13.18
C ALA A 31 -13.19 -11.96 13.56
N ALA A 32 -12.56 -12.11 14.73
CA ALA A 32 -11.54 -11.20 15.21
C ALA A 32 -10.28 -11.19 14.32
N HIS A 33 -9.93 -12.33 13.72
CA HIS A 33 -8.76 -12.46 12.84
C HIS A 33 -9.07 -12.31 11.34
N SER A 34 -10.30 -11.87 10.98
CA SER A 34 -10.74 -11.74 9.59
C SER A 34 -11.16 -10.31 9.23
N CYS A 35 -10.98 -9.95 7.96
CA CYS A 35 -11.49 -8.68 7.41
C CYS A 35 -12.88 -8.91 6.80
N MET A 36 -13.93 -8.56 7.53
CA MET A 36 -15.32 -8.74 7.12
C MET A 36 -15.70 -7.74 6.03
N PRO A 37 -16.06 -8.13 4.81
CA PRO A 37 -16.53 -7.17 3.82
C PRO A 37 -17.80 -6.45 4.30
N THR A 38 -17.85 -5.13 4.17
CA THR A 38 -19.07 -4.37 4.44
C THR A 38 -19.79 -4.08 3.12
N GLY A 39 -21.13 -4.10 3.12
CA GLY A 39 -21.92 -3.85 1.91
C GLY A 39 -21.68 -2.47 1.27
N ALA A 40 -21.09 -1.53 2.02
CA ALA A 40 -20.74 -0.18 1.57
C ALA A 40 -19.38 -0.06 0.85
N GLY A 41 -18.76 -1.19 0.47
CA GLY A 41 -17.49 -1.18 -0.26
C GLY A 41 -16.25 -1.00 0.62
N GLY A 42 -16.38 -1.19 1.93
CA GLY A 42 -15.29 -1.25 2.90
C GLY A 42 -15.14 -2.65 3.50
N PHE A 43 -14.48 -2.71 4.64
CA PHE A 43 -14.44 -3.91 5.47
C PHE A 43 -14.39 -3.52 6.94
N GLN A 44 -14.86 -4.41 7.81
CA GLN A 44 -14.71 -4.31 9.24
C GLN A 44 -13.55 -5.20 9.69
N PHE A 45 -12.68 -4.68 10.54
CA PHE A 45 -11.61 -5.43 11.18
C PHE A 45 -11.56 -5.05 12.66
N ARG A 46 -11.67 -6.05 13.56
CA ARG A 46 -11.71 -5.83 15.01
C ARG A 46 -12.75 -4.78 15.44
N GLY A 47 -13.94 -4.81 14.82
CA GLY A 47 -15.03 -3.87 15.09
C GLY A 47 -14.85 -2.47 14.51
N ARG A 48 -13.80 -2.22 13.71
CA ARG A 48 -13.52 -0.92 13.08
C ARG A 48 -13.83 -0.98 11.60
N ASP A 49 -14.63 -0.04 11.12
CA ASP A 49 -14.90 0.11 9.68
C ASP A 49 -13.72 0.79 9.00
N LEU A 50 -13.22 0.16 7.94
CA LEU A 50 -12.04 0.58 7.19
C LEU A 50 -12.37 0.64 5.69
N PRO A 51 -11.86 1.63 4.96
CA PRO A 51 -12.05 1.71 3.53
C PRO A 51 -11.29 0.59 2.85
N ARG A 52 -11.80 0.06 1.73
CA ARG A 52 -11.14 -1.00 0.97
C ARG A 52 -9.70 -0.67 0.57
N ALA A 53 -9.39 0.61 0.34
CA ALA A 53 -8.04 1.08 0.03
C ALA A 53 -7.02 0.90 1.18
N PHE A 54 -7.49 0.60 2.40
CA PHE A 54 -6.65 0.31 3.56
C PHE A 54 -6.12 -1.14 3.58
N LEU A 55 -6.61 -1.98 2.67
CA LEU A 55 -6.27 -3.40 2.59
C LEU A 55 -5.60 -3.71 1.24
N ASP A 56 -4.39 -4.23 1.31
CA ASP A 56 -3.64 -4.79 0.18
C ASP A 56 -3.86 -6.31 0.11
N ARG A 57 -4.75 -6.72 -0.80
CA ARG A 57 -5.00 -8.13 -1.10
C ARG A 57 -4.18 -8.66 -2.28
N SER A 58 -3.39 -7.81 -2.91
CA SER A 58 -2.62 -8.17 -4.10
C SER A 58 -1.27 -8.80 -3.75
N THR A 59 -0.71 -8.41 -2.59
CA THR A 59 0.61 -8.82 -2.16
C THR A 59 0.53 -9.51 -0.80
N LEU A 60 0.93 -10.79 -0.74
CA LEU A 60 1.14 -11.46 0.54
C LEU A 60 2.39 -10.91 1.21
N LYS A 61 2.26 -10.54 2.48
CA LYS A 61 3.36 -10.02 3.30
C LYS A 61 3.50 -10.90 4.54
N LEU A 62 4.71 -11.01 5.05
CA LEU A 62 5.01 -11.75 6.29
C LEU A 62 6.14 -11.11 7.08
N CYS A 63 6.19 -11.36 8.38
CA CYS A 63 7.38 -11.09 9.17
C CYS A 63 8.21 -12.38 9.32
N PRO A 64 9.47 -12.42 8.85
CA PRO A 64 10.30 -13.61 8.97
C PRO A 64 10.50 -14.08 10.42
N ARG A 65 10.58 -13.13 11.38
CA ARG A 65 10.74 -13.45 12.80
C ARG A 65 9.47 -13.98 13.44
N CYS A 66 8.29 -13.44 13.09
CA CYS A 66 7.02 -14.00 13.56
C CYS A 66 6.85 -15.43 13.06
N VAL A 67 7.12 -15.66 11.78
CA VAL A 67 7.07 -16.99 11.17
C VAL A 67 8.02 -17.95 11.89
N GLN A 68 9.26 -17.53 12.14
CA GLN A 68 10.25 -18.36 12.83
C GLN A 68 9.79 -18.72 14.25
N ALA A 69 9.26 -17.75 15.00
CA ALA A 69 8.71 -17.99 16.33
C ALA A 69 7.53 -18.97 16.27
N ASP A 70 6.58 -18.76 15.37
CA ASP A 70 5.41 -19.64 15.20
C ASP A 70 5.82 -21.09 14.84
N ILE A 71 6.83 -21.26 13.98
CA ILE A 71 7.35 -22.59 13.61
C ILE A 71 8.01 -23.27 14.82
N VAL A 72 8.78 -22.53 15.62
CA VAL A 72 9.43 -23.08 16.83
C VAL A 72 8.38 -23.50 17.85
N ASP A 73 7.37 -22.66 18.09
CA ASP A 73 6.39 -22.87 19.15
C ASP A 73 5.26 -23.83 18.75
N HIS A 74 4.88 -23.86 17.47
CA HIS A 74 3.66 -24.53 17.01
C HIS A 74 3.88 -25.48 15.82
N ARG A 75 5.12 -25.60 15.31
CA ARG A 75 5.46 -26.39 14.09
C ARG A 75 4.70 -25.97 12.83
N ARG A 76 3.98 -24.85 12.87
CA ARG A 76 3.20 -24.30 11.77
C ARG A 76 3.10 -22.79 11.94
N THR A 77 2.93 -22.08 10.83
CA THR A 77 2.65 -20.64 10.82
C THR A 77 1.41 -20.38 9.98
N GLY A 78 0.74 -19.25 10.22
CA GLY A 78 -0.38 -18.77 9.41
C GLY A 78 -0.16 -17.34 8.94
N GLY A 79 -0.89 -16.96 7.89
CA GLY A 79 -1.00 -15.55 7.51
C GLY A 79 -1.79 -14.79 8.57
N ARG A 80 -1.43 -13.53 8.82
CA ARG A 80 -2.15 -12.64 9.76
C ARG A 80 -2.90 -11.57 8.99
N ALA A 81 -4.15 -11.28 9.37
CA ALA A 81 -4.95 -10.26 8.68
C ALA A 81 -4.30 -8.86 8.74
N GLU A 82 -3.61 -8.53 9.83
CA GLU A 82 -2.86 -7.28 9.96
C GLU A 82 -1.79 -7.09 8.86
N TRP A 83 -1.21 -8.18 8.33
CA TRP A 83 -0.21 -8.09 7.26
C TRP A 83 -0.81 -7.66 5.92
N GLN A 84 -2.13 -7.69 5.80
CA GLN A 84 -2.84 -7.18 4.63
C GLN A 84 -3.10 -5.67 4.73
N ILE A 85 -2.83 -5.01 5.85
CA ILE A 85 -3.00 -3.56 5.95
C ILE A 85 -1.96 -2.86 5.07
N ASP A 86 -2.41 -2.05 4.11
CA ASP A 86 -1.55 -1.46 3.07
C ASP A 86 -0.40 -0.62 3.65
N LEU A 87 -0.71 0.18 4.68
CA LEU A 87 0.25 1.08 5.33
C LEU A 87 1.11 0.38 6.40
N LEU A 88 0.74 -0.83 6.83
CA LEU A 88 1.53 -1.61 7.78
C LEU A 88 2.59 -2.42 7.03
N ASN A 89 3.76 -1.81 6.83
CA ASN A 89 4.87 -2.42 6.09
C ASN A 89 6.02 -2.89 6.99
N VAL A 90 5.93 -2.63 8.30
CA VAL A 90 6.90 -3.00 9.32
C VAL A 90 6.19 -3.83 10.38
N CYS A 91 6.85 -4.88 10.87
CA CYS A 91 6.35 -5.69 11.95
C CYS A 91 6.32 -4.88 13.27
N PRO A 92 5.15 -4.70 13.91
CA PRO A 92 5.05 -3.95 15.17
C PRO A 92 5.72 -4.68 16.34
N VAL A 93 5.89 -6.00 16.26
CA VAL A 93 6.54 -6.82 17.30
C VAL A 93 8.07 -6.78 17.16
N HIS A 94 8.57 -6.91 15.94
CA HIS A 94 9.99 -7.19 15.68
C HIS A 94 10.78 -6.04 15.05
N GLY A 95 10.12 -4.97 14.60
CA GLY A 95 10.77 -3.81 13.98
C GLY A 95 11.41 -4.10 12.61
N VAL A 96 11.05 -5.20 11.94
CA VAL A 96 11.57 -5.56 10.61
C VAL A 96 10.57 -5.20 9.51
N LEU A 97 11.06 -4.86 8.33
CA LEU A 97 10.20 -4.76 7.14
C LEU A 97 9.51 -6.11 6.92
N PHE A 98 8.21 -6.10 6.62
CA PHE A 98 7.60 -7.34 6.13
C PHE A 98 8.29 -7.75 4.83
N GLN A 99 8.38 -9.04 4.56
CA GLN A 99 8.77 -9.53 3.26
C GLN A 99 7.52 -9.66 2.40
N ALA A 100 7.56 -9.10 1.18
CA ALA A 100 6.52 -9.32 0.19
C ALA A 100 6.86 -10.59 -0.61
N LEU A 101 5.91 -11.50 -0.73
CA LEU A 101 6.07 -12.72 -1.53
C LEU A 101 5.80 -12.42 -3.00
N THR A 102 6.71 -12.81 -3.89
CA THR A 102 6.61 -12.58 -5.34
C THR A 102 5.45 -13.34 -5.93
N LEU A 103 4.52 -12.65 -6.63
CA LEU A 103 3.34 -13.27 -7.24
C LEU A 103 3.73 -14.56 -7.98
N PRO A 104 3.06 -15.69 -7.69
CA PRO A 104 3.48 -16.95 -8.23
C PRO A 104 2.98 -17.09 -9.67
N ASP A 105 3.71 -17.85 -10.49
CA ASP A 105 3.21 -18.24 -11.79
C ASP A 105 2.01 -19.17 -11.66
N TYR A 106 1.07 -19.06 -12.61
CA TYR A 106 -0.03 -20.01 -12.75
C TYR A 106 0.52 -21.44 -12.87
N PRO A 107 -0.05 -22.45 -12.17
CA PRO A 107 -1.38 -22.49 -11.55
C PRO A 107 -1.43 -22.20 -10.04
N ARG A 108 -0.35 -21.73 -9.42
CA ARG A 108 -0.34 -21.53 -7.96
C ARG A 108 -1.29 -20.40 -7.55
N CYS A 109 -2.05 -20.64 -6.47
CA CYS A 109 -2.95 -19.64 -5.93
C CYS A 109 -2.15 -18.49 -5.28
N PRO A 110 -2.39 -17.22 -5.66
CA PRO A 110 -1.73 -16.08 -5.01
C PRO A 110 -1.99 -15.99 -3.51
N HIS A 111 -3.09 -16.57 -3.03
CA HIS A 111 -3.52 -16.56 -1.63
C HIS A 111 -3.07 -17.80 -0.84
N ASP A 112 -2.37 -18.75 -1.45
CA ASP A 112 -1.81 -19.91 -0.75
C ASP A 112 -0.59 -19.47 0.08
N PHE A 113 -0.86 -19.02 1.31
CA PHE A 113 0.18 -18.58 2.22
C PHE A 113 1.17 -19.71 2.52
N ALA A 114 0.67 -20.88 2.95
CA ALA A 114 1.49 -22.00 3.38
C ALA A 114 2.40 -22.53 2.26
N GLY A 115 1.87 -22.68 1.05
CA GLY A 115 2.66 -23.14 -0.10
C GLY A 115 3.70 -22.14 -0.59
N ARG A 116 3.59 -20.87 -0.20
CA ARG A 116 4.50 -19.77 -0.61
C ARG A 116 5.51 -19.38 0.47
N MET A 117 5.39 -19.93 1.67
CA MET A 117 6.33 -19.73 2.78
C MET A 117 7.73 -20.30 2.55
N ALA A 118 7.89 -21.23 1.59
CA ALA A 118 9.16 -21.89 1.31
C ALA A 118 10.20 -20.98 0.62
N GLU A 119 9.79 -19.78 0.19
CA GLU A 119 10.66 -18.78 -0.41
C GLU A 119 11.54 -18.14 0.68
N GLY A 120 12.86 -18.20 0.52
CA GLY A 120 13.84 -17.76 1.52
C GLY A 120 13.58 -16.33 2.01
N ALA A 121 13.79 -16.10 3.31
CA ALA A 121 13.42 -14.85 3.95
C ALA A 121 14.60 -13.89 4.16
N LEU A 122 14.47 -12.66 3.67
CA LEU A 122 15.44 -11.59 3.94
C LEU A 122 15.00 -10.78 5.17
N LEU A 123 15.89 -10.68 6.17
CA LEU A 123 15.67 -9.88 7.36
C LEU A 123 16.19 -8.45 7.13
N VAL A 124 15.29 -7.49 6.97
CA VAL A 124 15.65 -6.06 6.88
C VAL A 124 15.09 -5.33 8.10
N GLN A 125 15.96 -4.74 8.92
CA GLN A 125 15.54 -3.92 10.06
C GLN A 125 14.97 -2.59 9.56
N ALA A 126 13.84 -2.20 10.12
CA ALA A 126 13.27 -0.88 9.87
C ALA A 126 13.89 0.16 10.81
N GLY A 127 13.89 1.43 10.38
CA GLY A 127 14.30 2.52 11.25
C GLY A 127 13.39 2.68 12.47
N PRO A 128 13.87 3.27 13.59
CA PRO A 128 13.10 3.42 14.82
C PRO A 128 11.75 4.13 14.64
N GLN A 129 11.69 5.15 13.79
CA GLN A 129 10.45 5.89 13.53
C GLN A 129 9.44 5.09 12.71
N ALA A 130 9.91 4.27 11.76
CA ALA A 130 9.04 3.37 11.01
C ALA A 130 8.43 2.30 11.92
N TRP A 131 9.22 1.78 12.87
CA TRP A 131 8.73 0.84 13.87
C TRP A 131 7.73 1.49 14.82
N ARG A 132 7.98 2.73 15.27
CA ARG A 132 7.01 3.51 16.07
C ARG A 132 5.68 3.72 15.36
N PHE A 133 5.71 4.08 14.08
CA PHE A 133 4.48 4.20 13.28
C PHE A 133 3.73 2.87 13.18
N ALA A 134 4.43 1.77 12.91
CA ALA A 134 3.82 0.45 12.84
C ALA A 134 3.21 0.01 14.18
N ARG A 135 3.89 0.29 15.30
CA ARG A 135 3.33 0.06 16.64
C ARG A 135 2.10 0.90 16.90
N TYR A 136 2.14 2.19 16.57
CA TYR A 136 0.98 3.07 16.67
C TYR A 136 -0.22 2.50 15.89
N LEU A 137 -0.05 2.14 14.61
CA LEU A 137 -1.14 1.53 13.83
C LEU A 137 -1.62 0.20 14.42
N SER A 138 -0.70 -0.67 14.83
CA SER A 138 -1.03 -1.97 15.42
C SER A 138 -1.79 -1.82 16.73
N ASP A 139 -1.34 -0.93 17.62
CA ASP A 139 -2.01 -0.64 18.89
C ASP A 139 -3.40 -0.03 18.64
N ARG A 140 -3.52 0.91 17.69
CA ARG A 140 -4.82 1.47 17.28
C ARG A 140 -5.75 0.45 16.65
N LEU A 141 -5.24 -0.60 15.99
CA LEU A 141 -6.08 -1.65 15.39
C LEU A 141 -6.47 -2.72 16.42
N LEU A 142 -5.53 -3.15 17.25
CA LEU A 142 -5.64 -4.36 18.07
C LEU A 142 -6.06 -4.08 19.52
N ARG A 143 -5.80 -2.88 20.06
CA ARG A 143 -6.09 -2.56 21.46
C ARG A 143 -7.34 -1.67 21.58
N PRO A 144 -8.33 -2.06 22.40
CA PRO A 144 -9.50 -1.21 22.70
C PRO A 144 -9.16 0.01 23.56
N SER A 145 -8.09 -0.07 24.36
CA SER A 145 -7.70 0.95 25.34
C SER A 145 -6.36 1.55 24.94
N HIS A 146 -6.39 2.77 24.41
CA HIS A 146 -5.21 3.51 24.02
C HIS A 146 -4.38 3.84 25.27
N GLY A 147 -3.12 3.40 25.30
CA GLY A 147 -2.09 4.01 26.15
C GLY A 147 -1.53 5.21 25.39
N GLU A 148 -1.41 6.36 26.08
CA GLU A 148 -0.88 7.65 25.63
C GLU A 148 -0.20 7.66 24.24
N THR A 149 -1.01 7.79 23.20
CA THR A 149 -0.56 8.24 21.89
C THR A 149 -1.30 9.54 21.57
N SER A 150 -0.71 10.35 20.68
CA SER A 150 -1.03 11.77 20.54
C SER A 150 -2.54 12.03 20.44
N ALA A 151 -3.10 12.70 21.46
CA ALA A 151 -4.55 12.87 21.65
C ALA A 151 -5.27 13.41 20.41
N TRP A 152 -4.57 14.18 19.57
CA TRP A 152 -5.13 14.73 18.35
C TRP A 152 -5.17 13.73 17.17
N LEU A 153 -4.15 12.88 16.97
CA LEU A 153 -4.19 11.84 15.93
C LEU A 153 -5.18 10.74 16.30
N ASP A 154 -5.29 10.44 17.59
CA ASP A 154 -6.22 9.45 18.11
C ASP A 154 -7.68 9.91 17.96
N ALA A 155 -7.94 11.22 17.90
CA ALA A 155 -9.25 11.79 17.57
C ALA A 155 -9.67 11.58 16.10
N LEU A 156 -8.73 11.28 15.20
CA LEU A 156 -9.02 10.96 13.81
C LEU A 156 -9.32 9.46 13.64
N PRO A 157 -10.19 9.07 12.70
CA PRO A 157 -10.28 7.69 12.24
C PRO A 157 -8.90 7.16 11.84
N ILE A 158 -8.61 5.89 12.13
CA ILE A 158 -7.26 5.33 11.97
C ILE A 158 -6.76 5.41 10.53
N ASP A 159 -7.64 5.18 9.56
CA ASP A 159 -7.35 5.27 8.14
C ASP A 159 -6.99 6.69 7.71
N VAL A 160 -7.69 7.69 8.26
CA VAL A 160 -7.40 9.11 8.06
C VAL A 160 -6.07 9.48 8.69
N ALA A 161 -5.82 9.09 9.95
CA ALA A 161 -4.56 9.37 10.64
C ALA A 161 -3.35 8.76 9.90
N ALA A 162 -3.48 7.51 9.46
CA ALA A 162 -2.43 6.81 8.73
C ALA A 162 -2.16 7.45 7.36
N ARG A 163 -3.22 7.79 6.61
CA ARG A 163 -3.08 8.46 5.30
C ARG A 163 -2.52 9.87 5.43
N LEU A 164 -2.87 10.59 6.50
CA LEU A 164 -2.30 11.90 6.81
C LEU A 164 -0.79 11.80 7.00
N CYS A 165 -0.34 10.82 7.80
CA CYS A 165 1.08 10.55 8.00
C CYS A 165 1.77 10.21 6.68
N GLU A 166 1.19 9.33 5.85
CA GLU A 166 1.79 8.99 4.56
C GLU A 166 1.91 10.23 3.64
N ASN A 167 0.83 10.99 3.47
CA ASN A 167 0.80 12.15 2.59
C ASN A 167 1.77 13.25 3.05
N ALA A 168 1.80 13.54 4.35
CA ALA A 168 2.73 14.50 4.92
C ALA A 168 4.17 14.07 4.64
N GLY A 169 4.51 12.81 4.90
CA GLY A 169 5.84 12.27 4.63
C GLY A 169 6.23 12.28 3.16
N ILE A 170 5.31 11.93 2.25
CA ILE A 170 5.55 11.98 0.81
C ILE A 170 5.87 13.41 0.38
N LEU A 171 5.06 14.37 0.86
CA LEU A 171 5.27 15.77 0.55
C LEU A 171 6.65 16.25 1.06
N MET A 172 7.06 15.86 2.26
CA MET A 172 8.36 16.24 2.84
C MET A 172 9.56 15.61 2.09
N LEU A 173 9.47 14.34 1.69
CA LEU A 173 10.61 13.61 1.14
C LEU A 173 10.70 13.69 -0.39
N HIS A 174 9.56 13.78 -1.06
CA HIS A 174 9.47 13.64 -2.52
C HIS A 174 8.85 14.87 -3.19
N GLY A 175 8.34 15.83 -2.41
CA GLY A 175 7.78 17.08 -2.91
C GLY A 175 6.35 16.97 -3.45
N PRO A 176 5.74 18.10 -3.87
CA PRO A 176 4.32 18.19 -4.19
C PRO A 176 3.92 17.50 -5.51
N ALA A 177 4.88 17.22 -6.39
CA ALA A 177 4.65 16.54 -7.66
C ALA A 177 4.77 15.00 -7.56
N ALA A 178 5.09 14.48 -6.37
CA ALA A 178 5.27 13.05 -6.16
C ALA A 178 3.98 12.27 -6.40
N GLN A 179 4.10 11.14 -7.10
CA GLN A 179 2.99 10.22 -7.31
C GLN A 179 3.15 9.01 -6.40
N LEU A 180 2.18 8.76 -5.53
CA LEU A 180 2.19 7.63 -4.59
C LEU A 180 2.46 6.28 -5.30
N LYS A 181 1.91 6.09 -6.50
CA LYS A 181 2.09 4.85 -7.29
C LYS A 181 3.50 4.63 -7.82
N ALA A 182 4.31 5.68 -7.88
CA ALA A 182 5.70 5.61 -8.34
C ALA A 182 6.68 5.33 -7.21
N LEU A 183 6.23 5.38 -5.94
CA LEU A 183 7.07 5.09 -4.79
C LEU A 183 7.16 3.59 -4.57
N ASP A 184 8.39 3.09 -4.45
CA ASP A 184 8.61 1.74 -3.99
C ASP A 184 8.24 1.60 -2.50
N ARG A 185 8.28 0.36 -2.02
CA ARG A 185 7.85 0.03 -0.67
C ARG A 185 8.76 0.63 0.41
N GLU A 186 10.05 0.75 0.15
CA GLU A 186 10.99 1.32 1.11
C GLU A 186 10.77 2.83 1.24
N ALA A 187 10.63 3.52 0.11
CA ALA A 187 10.25 4.94 0.07
C ALA A 187 8.92 5.19 0.80
N ARG A 188 7.91 4.33 0.60
CA ARG A 188 6.64 4.42 1.35
C ARG A 188 6.84 4.23 2.85
N VAL A 189 7.71 3.32 3.29
CA VAL A 189 8.03 3.15 4.72
C VAL A 189 8.69 4.40 5.30
N GLN A 190 9.65 4.99 4.58
CA GLN A 190 10.33 6.22 5.01
C GLN A 190 9.38 7.42 5.06
N ALA A 191 8.50 7.55 4.07
CA ALA A 191 7.46 8.57 4.06
C ALA A 191 6.55 8.44 5.28
N ASN A 192 5.99 7.25 5.53
CA ASN A 192 5.15 7.00 6.70
C ASN A 192 5.87 7.33 8.02
N ALA A 193 7.13 6.92 8.16
CA ALA A 193 7.94 7.21 9.34
C ALA A 193 8.15 8.73 9.54
N THR A 194 8.45 9.45 8.46
CA THR A 194 8.71 10.90 8.49
C THR A 194 7.43 11.67 8.82
N GLY A 195 6.34 11.38 8.12
CA GLY A 195 5.08 12.09 8.36
C GLY A 195 4.47 11.73 9.71
N PHE A 196 4.64 10.50 10.21
CA PHE A 196 4.24 10.16 11.58
C PHE A 196 5.06 10.94 12.62
N ALA A 197 6.38 11.09 12.43
CA ALA A 197 7.22 11.85 13.36
C ALA A 197 6.78 13.32 13.45
N ILE A 198 6.31 13.91 12.35
CA ILE A 198 5.76 15.27 12.34
C ILE A 198 4.39 15.29 13.00
N CYS A 199 3.48 14.42 12.54
CA CYS A 199 2.10 14.42 13.02
C CYS A 199 2.01 14.07 14.51
N ALA A 200 2.87 13.21 15.04
CA ALA A 200 2.89 12.87 16.46
C ALA A 200 3.10 14.10 17.37
N ASN A 201 3.75 15.16 16.87
CA ASN A 201 4.03 16.39 17.64
C ASN A 201 2.87 17.39 17.69
N GLY A 202 1.76 17.12 17.01
CA GLY A 202 0.58 18.00 17.05
C GLY A 202 0.22 18.63 15.71
N PRO A 203 -0.95 19.27 15.64
CA PRO A 203 -1.41 19.95 14.44
C PRO A 203 -0.55 21.17 14.07
N GLU A 204 0.05 21.87 15.06
CA GLU A 204 0.95 23.01 14.78
C GLU A 204 2.22 22.56 14.07
N ALA A 205 2.86 21.48 14.52
CA ALA A 205 4.05 20.93 13.87
C ALA A 205 3.78 20.53 12.41
N LEU A 206 2.57 20.03 12.11
CA LEU A 206 2.16 19.74 10.75
C LEU A 206 1.98 21.02 9.91
N ARG A 207 1.37 22.07 10.48
CA ARG A 207 1.22 23.38 9.79
C ARG A 207 2.58 23.99 9.48
N ASP A 208 3.47 24.04 10.46
CA ASP A 208 4.82 24.56 10.30
C ASP A 208 5.59 23.81 9.19
N ALA A 209 5.45 22.48 9.12
CA ALA A 209 6.04 21.68 8.06
C ALA A 209 5.49 22.04 6.67
N TYR A 210 4.17 22.25 6.55
CA TYR A 210 3.55 22.63 5.29
C TYR A 210 3.88 24.07 4.86
N ASP A 211 3.90 25.00 5.80
CA ASP A 211 4.30 26.39 5.53
C ASP A 211 5.78 26.47 5.12
N GLY A 212 6.65 25.66 5.74
CA GLY A 212 8.04 25.52 5.33
C GLY A 212 8.20 25.14 3.85
N ILE A 213 7.40 24.20 3.35
CA ILE A 213 7.39 23.83 1.93
C ILE A 213 6.80 24.94 1.07
N ARG A 214 5.70 25.55 1.51
CA ARG A 214 5.03 26.62 0.77
C ARG A 214 5.98 27.79 0.50
N HIS A 215 6.79 28.17 1.50
CA HIS A 215 7.78 29.24 1.38
C HIS A 215 8.94 28.88 0.43
N GLN A 216 9.33 27.60 0.35
CA GLN A 216 10.35 27.12 -0.59
C GLN A 216 9.81 27.03 -2.02
N SER A 217 8.51 26.78 -2.18
CA SER A 217 7.82 26.78 -3.48
C SER A 217 7.42 28.19 -3.92
N SER A 218 8.39 29.10 -4.07
CA SER A 218 8.15 30.37 -4.77
C SER A 218 8.09 30.11 -6.28
N SER A 219 7.03 29.46 -6.76
CA SER A 219 6.74 29.48 -8.20
C SER A 219 6.05 30.80 -8.54
N ASP A 220 6.64 31.58 -9.44
CA ASP A 220 6.06 32.77 -10.09
C ASP A 220 4.75 32.50 -10.87
N ARG A 221 4.23 31.28 -10.81
CA ARG A 221 2.87 30.96 -11.27
C ARG A 221 1.87 31.22 -10.15
N GLY A 222 1.92 32.43 -9.61
CA GLY A 222 0.82 32.97 -8.82
C GLY A 222 -0.44 32.88 -9.65
N GLY A 223 -1.45 32.19 -9.11
CA GLY A 223 -2.80 32.26 -9.66
C GLY A 223 -3.18 33.72 -9.77
N SER A 224 -3.51 34.16 -10.99
CA SER A 224 -4.14 35.44 -11.21
C SER A 224 -5.49 35.43 -10.48
N THR A 225 -5.50 35.91 -9.24
CA THR A 225 -6.69 36.53 -8.67
C THR A 225 -7.10 37.63 -9.63
N PRO A 226 -8.36 37.70 -10.11
CA PRO A 226 -8.81 38.86 -10.84
C PRO A 226 -8.92 40.00 -9.84
N THR A 227 -7.84 40.73 -9.63
CA THR A 227 -7.90 42.02 -8.95
C THR A 227 -8.79 42.89 -9.82
N SER A 228 -9.91 43.33 -9.25
CA SER A 228 -10.81 44.32 -9.84
C SER A 228 -10.04 45.63 -10.02
N ALA A 229 -9.28 45.73 -11.11
CA ALA A 229 -8.65 46.96 -11.54
C ALA A 229 -9.62 47.66 -12.50
N SER A 230 -10.17 48.76 -12.01
CA SER A 230 -10.86 49.79 -12.77
C SER A 230 -10.21 50.04 -14.14
N ILE A 231 -11.01 49.89 -15.20
CA ILE A 231 -10.64 50.18 -16.59
C ILE A 231 -10.34 51.69 -16.72
N PRO A 232 -9.13 52.12 -17.10
CA PRO A 232 -8.95 53.46 -17.66
C PRO A 232 -9.47 53.43 -19.09
N ALA A 233 -10.37 54.36 -19.40
CA ALA A 233 -10.89 54.56 -20.73
C ALA A 233 -9.76 54.91 -21.71
N GLY A 234 -9.64 54.14 -22.79
CA GLY A 234 -8.91 54.53 -23.98
C GLY A 234 -7.81 53.57 -24.42
N CYS A 235 -8.20 52.49 -25.12
CA CYS A 235 -7.37 52.00 -26.23
C CYS A 235 -8.23 51.16 -27.20
N ASN A 236 -8.66 51.79 -28.30
CA ASN A 236 -9.35 51.14 -29.40
C ASN A 236 -8.34 50.34 -30.24
N ALA A 237 -8.09 49.07 -29.90
CA ALA A 237 -7.35 48.16 -30.78
C ALA A 237 -7.56 46.68 -30.43
N CYS A 238 -8.78 46.17 -30.56
CA CYS A 238 -9.02 44.77 -31.00
C CYS A 238 -10.52 44.51 -31.19
N ARG A 239 -11.11 45.02 -32.29
CA ARG A 239 -12.38 44.49 -32.78
C ARG A 239 -12.09 43.28 -33.67
N SER A 240 -12.99 42.31 -33.60
CA SER A 240 -13.09 41.09 -34.43
C SER A 240 -12.25 39.87 -34.00
N ARG A 241 -12.85 39.05 -33.13
CA ARG A 241 -12.97 37.61 -33.39
C ARG A 241 -14.11 37.03 -32.55
N THR A 242 -15.28 36.96 -33.18
CA THR A 242 -16.42 36.18 -32.73
C THR A 242 -16.02 34.71 -32.84
N VAL A 243 -15.88 34.01 -31.71
CA VAL A 243 -15.80 32.53 -31.69
C VAL A 243 -17.15 32.01 -31.22
N THR A 244 -17.90 31.49 -32.18
CA THR A 244 -19.20 30.84 -31.98
C THR A 244 -19.00 29.54 -31.19
N VAL A 245 -19.69 29.41 -30.07
CA VAL A 245 -19.83 28.15 -29.33
C VAL A 245 -20.78 27.25 -30.11
N ARG A 246 -20.32 26.07 -30.55
CA ARG A 246 -21.19 25.01 -31.07
C ARG A 246 -21.02 23.75 -30.22
N SER A 247 -22.03 23.48 -29.41
CA SER A 247 -22.25 22.21 -28.73
C SER A 247 -22.86 21.21 -29.70
N SER A 248 -22.25 20.03 -29.85
CA SER A 248 -22.92 18.88 -30.46
C SER A 248 -22.50 17.60 -29.74
N ILE A 249 -23.47 17.02 -29.06
CA ILE A 249 -23.52 15.66 -28.52
C ILE A 249 -23.81 14.72 -29.69
N THR A 250 -23.03 13.66 -29.87
CA THR A 250 -23.51 12.38 -30.42
C THR A 250 -22.57 11.22 -30.06
N SER A 251 -23.22 10.20 -29.47
CA SER A 251 -22.97 8.74 -29.42
C SER A 251 -21.85 8.09 -30.25
N GLY A 252 -21.18 7.07 -29.66
CA GLY A 252 -20.05 6.26 -30.17
C GLY A 252 -20.34 5.32 -31.38
N PRO A 253 -19.56 4.23 -31.66
CA PRO A 253 -18.68 3.45 -30.77
C PRO A 253 -17.26 3.10 -31.33
N SER A 254 -16.41 2.55 -30.43
CA SER A 254 -15.33 1.56 -30.63
C SER A 254 -14.22 1.74 -31.70
N CYS A 255 -12.96 1.70 -31.26
CA CYS A 255 -11.84 0.83 -31.72
C CYS A 255 -10.46 1.52 -31.73
N TRP A 256 -9.58 0.98 -30.88
CA TRP A 256 -8.16 0.71 -31.10
C TRP A 256 -7.52 1.24 -32.39
N ARG A 257 -6.54 2.16 -32.27
CA ARG A 257 -5.24 2.00 -32.96
C ARG A 257 -4.14 2.91 -32.39
N ALA A 258 -3.08 2.26 -31.93
CA ALA A 258 -1.77 2.87 -31.69
C ALA A 258 -1.19 3.41 -33.00
N THR A 259 -0.57 4.59 -32.95
CA THR A 259 0.22 5.15 -34.05
C THR A 259 1.70 5.12 -33.67
N LEU A 260 2.40 4.10 -34.18
CA LEU A 260 3.86 4.10 -34.31
C LEU A 260 4.25 4.97 -35.50
N SER A 261 5.20 5.89 -35.32
CA SER A 261 5.86 6.60 -36.41
C SER A 261 7.30 6.08 -36.57
N ARG A 262 7.55 5.49 -37.76
CA ARG A 262 8.69 5.65 -38.70
C ARG A 262 10.11 5.67 -38.11
N ARG A 263 11.16 5.06 -38.66
CA ARG A 263 11.56 4.27 -39.86
C ARG A 263 12.97 3.78 -39.43
N GLY A 264 13.44 2.55 -39.60
CA GLY A 264 13.44 1.71 -40.79
C GLY A 264 14.85 1.65 -41.38
N ARG A 265 15.61 0.57 -41.10
CA ARG A 265 16.30 -0.26 -42.12
C ARG A 265 16.95 -1.49 -41.48
N ARG A 266 16.67 -2.65 -42.10
CA ARG A 266 17.24 -3.98 -41.85
C ARG A 266 18.54 -4.13 -42.64
N CYS A 267 19.42 -5.04 -42.20
CA CYS A 267 20.03 -6.06 -43.07
C CYS A 267 20.41 -7.28 -42.21
N TRP A 268 20.19 -8.45 -42.79
CA TRP A 268 20.36 -9.80 -42.24
C TRP A 268 21.82 -10.26 -42.20
N GLY A 269 22.12 -11.25 -41.34
CA GLY A 269 23.26 -12.16 -41.52
C GLY A 269 23.74 -12.82 -40.23
N SER A 270 23.26 -14.04 -39.93
CA SER A 270 23.99 -15.00 -39.08
C SER A 270 25.01 -15.75 -39.97
N PRO A 271 26.12 -16.31 -39.43
CA PRO A 271 26.05 -17.53 -38.60
C PRO A 271 26.98 -17.52 -37.37
N ALA A 272 26.71 -18.45 -36.44
CA ALA A 272 27.59 -18.83 -35.33
C ALA A 272 28.91 -19.47 -35.82
N PRO A 273 29.90 -19.61 -34.93
CA PRO A 273 30.15 -20.98 -34.46
C PRO A 273 30.46 -21.14 -32.96
N SER A 274 30.28 -22.40 -32.57
CA SER A 274 30.52 -23.17 -31.35
C SER A 274 31.95 -23.19 -30.78
N SER A 275 32.05 -23.30 -29.45
CA SER A 275 32.86 -24.28 -28.66
C SER A 275 32.73 -23.93 -27.16
N ALA A 276 32.16 -24.77 -26.30
CA ALA A 276 32.70 -25.99 -25.69
C ALA A 276 33.63 -25.71 -24.48
N GLY A 277 33.21 -26.18 -23.30
CA GLY A 277 34.00 -26.19 -22.06
C GLY A 277 33.16 -26.61 -20.85
N SER A 278 33.14 -27.90 -20.56
CA SER A 278 32.39 -28.59 -19.51
C SER A 278 33.26 -28.93 -18.28
N LEU A 279 32.61 -29.52 -17.25
CA LEU A 279 33.09 -30.19 -16.01
C LEU A 279 33.11 -29.26 -14.78
N GLY A 280 32.52 -29.55 -13.61
CA GLY A 280 31.90 -30.72 -12.97
C GLY A 280 31.88 -30.46 -11.43
N PRO A 281 31.06 -31.16 -10.61
CA PRO A 281 30.77 -30.78 -9.22
C PRO A 281 31.71 -31.43 -8.18
N ILE A 282 31.85 -30.84 -7.00
CA ILE A 282 32.48 -31.47 -5.83
C ILE A 282 31.56 -31.37 -4.61
N TRP A 283 31.04 -32.53 -4.21
CA TRP A 283 30.54 -32.81 -2.86
C TRP A 283 31.73 -33.15 -1.96
N GLY A 284 31.71 -32.65 -0.72
CA GLY A 284 32.66 -33.04 0.32
C GLY A 284 31.92 -33.16 1.66
N ALA A 285 31.66 -34.40 2.06
CA ALA A 285 31.35 -34.77 3.44
C ALA A 285 32.61 -34.67 4.30
N GLY A 286 32.48 -34.22 5.55
CA GLY A 286 33.55 -34.21 6.53
C GLY A 286 32.97 -34.36 7.93
N THR A 287 33.02 -35.58 8.45
CA THR A 287 32.94 -35.93 9.86
C THR A 287 34.17 -35.42 10.62
N GLY A 288 33.95 -34.85 11.80
CA GLY A 288 34.93 -34.49 12.81
C GLY A 288 34.22 -33.95 14.03
#